data_AF-A0A522A3E9-F1
#
_entry.id   AF-A0A522A3E9-F1
#
_cell.length_a   1.000
_cell.length_b   1.000
_cell.length_c   1.000
_cell.angle_alpha   90.00
_cell.angle_beta   90.00
_cell.angle_gamma   90.00
#
_symmetry.space_group_name_H-M   'P 1'
#
loop_
_entity.id
_entity.type
_entity.pdbx_description
1 polymer ?
#
loop_
_entity_poly.entity_id
_entity_poly.type
_entity_poly.pdbx_seq_one_letter_code
_entity_poly.pdbx_strand_id
1 'polypeptide(L)'
;MGYLLAYSLFLEGDRPVRARIKALTPFVLLVLIWKATHGHLGYGSFGSPGYVDPTSNPARFTGLLVLRLPVLMAAQWLGISSMMFEQLDRITQYIYAGSAVSLLILLVYAIYRLGGFSSALGRFYAAGAIISLIPACAGYPFDRLTVNSDIGASGMLAIVILQTWQHRAQLKGGMIGFAKWFVYLIGFVHLVVFPIGKVASSAMMKALNQAGEDLAPLALPDAATAHPEDFVLINPPAGEAVYYYPLTRQYKGRINPATMRTLGPNNQAMTLTRVDEQSLRLTVLTGYRGSIARDVRLQPFKVGDTMHMGGITVTVEAITEDKVPSVALFRFPDSVQSSHWRFFTWAQDGVHTLAMPAIGQSVKIAQYDISKAVMDYINKKK
;
A
#
# COMPACT_ATOMS: atom_id res chain seq x y z
N MET A 1 10.00 -18.95 -8.62
CA MET A 1 11.26 -19.40 -7.99
C MET A 1 11.08 -20.09 -6.64
N GLY A 2 10.40 -19.48 -5.66
CA GLY A 2 10.26 -20.08 -4.32
C GLY A 2 9.75 -21.52 -4.30
N TYR A 3 8.67 -21.82 -5.05
CA TYR A 3 8.16 -23.20 -5.16
C TYR A 3 9.10 -24.15 -5.93
N LEU A 4 9.83 -23.69 -6.94
CA LEU A 4 10.80 -24.53 -7.64
C LEU A 4 11.94 -24.95 -6.71
N LEU A 5 12.41 -24.02 -5.87
CA LEU A 5 13.39 -24.31 -4.84
C LEU A 5 12.82 -25.27 -3.78
N ALA A 6 11.62 -25.01 -3.27
CA ALA A 6 10.97 -25.91 -2.31
C ALA A 6 10.77 -27.33 -2.88
N TYR A 7 10.38 -27.44 -4.16
CA TYR A 7 10.20 -28.71 -4.86
C TYR A 7 11.53 -29.48 -4.91
N SER A 8 12.59 -28.80 -5.36
CA SER A 8 13.94 -29.34 -5.45
C SER A 8 14.48 -29.84 -4.11
N LEU A 9 14.17 -29.13 -3.02
CA LEU A 9 14.63 -29.50 -1.67
C LEU A 9 13.87 -30.69 -1.08
N PHE A 10 12.55 -30.77 -1.28
CA PHE A 10 11.70 -31.69 -0.51
C PHE A 10 11.04 -32.80 -1.31
N LEU A 11 10.72 -32.59 -2.59
CA LEU A 11 9.96 -33.55 -3.41
C LEU A 11 10.82 -34.32 -4.41
N GLU A 12 11.86 -33.71 -4.96
CA GLU A 12 12.79 -34.42 -5.86
C GLU A 12 13.77 -35.25 -5.03
N GLY A 13 13.48 -36.52 -4.72
CA GLY A 13 14.30 -37.35 -3.83
C GLY A 13 15.51 -38.05 -4.47
N ASP A 14 15.44 -38.29 -5.78
CA ASP A 14 16.26 -39.33 -6.44
C ASP A 14 17.66 -38.86 -6.89
N ARG A 15 18.01 -37.59 -6.61
CA ARG A 15 19.27 -36.97 -7.04
C ARG A 15 20.03 -36.37 -5.86
N PRO A 16 21.36 -36.17 -5.93
CA PRO A 16 22.07 -35.37 -4.94
C PRO A 16 21.57 -33.91 -4.93
N VAL A 17 21.48 -33.25 -3.76
CA VAL A 17 21.00 -31.86 -3.61
C VAL A 17 21.70 -30.89 -4.58
N ARG A 18 23.00 -31.06 -4.82
CA ARG A 18 23.76 -30.26 -5.79
C ARG A 18 23.19 -30.33 -7.20
N ALA A 19 22.81 -31.52 -7.67
CA ALA A 19 22.24 -31.72 -8.99
C ALA A 19 20.85 -31.07 -9.11
N ARG A 20 20.04 -31.18 -8.05
CA ARG A 20 18.71 -30.57 -7.97
C ARG A 20 18.77 -29.04 -8.00
N ILE A 21 19.68 -28.45 -7.22
CA ILE A 21 19.91 -26.99 -7.23
C ILE A 21 20.46 -26.54 -8.59
N LYS A 22 21.36 -27.31 -9.21
CA LYS A 22 21.88 -27.00 -10.55
C LYS A 22 20.78 -26.98 -11.61
N ALA A 23 19.73 -27.79 -11.47
CA ALA A 23 18.57 -27.76 -12.37
C ALA A 23 17.80 -26.41 -12.31
N LEU A 24 17.96 -25.62 -11.25
CA LEU A 24 17.36 -24.28 -11.14
C LEU A 24 18.14 -23.20 -11.89
N THR A 25 19.35 -23.51 -12.39
CA THR A 25 20.24 -22.54 -13.03
C THR A 25 19.58 -21.76 -14.17
N PRO A 26 18.84 -22.36 -15.12
CA PRO A 26 18.22 -21.61 -16.21
C PRO A 26 17.23 -20.55 -15.71
N PHE A 27 16.47 -20.86 -14.67
CA PHE A 27 15.50 -19.92 -14.09
C PHE A 27 16.18 -18.80 -13.31
N VAL A 28 17.25 -19.12 -12.56
CA VAL A 28 18.06 -18.11 -11.87
C VAL A 28 18.70 -17.18 -12.88
N LEU A 29 19.30 -17.71 -13.97
CA LEU A 29 19.88 -16.90 -15.03
C LEU A 29 18.83 -15.99 -15.68
N LEU A 30 17.62 -16.49 -15.95
CA LEU A 30 16.53 -15.68 -16.49
C LEU A 30 16.17 -14.50 -15.56
N VAL A 31 16.06 -14.75 -14.26
CA VAL A 31 15.78 -13.70 -13.27
C VAL A 31 16.92 -12.68 -13.20
N LEU A 32 18.18 -13.15 -13.19
CA LEU A 32 19.35 -12.28 -13.13
C LEU A 32 19.51 -11.43 -14.40
N ILE A 33 19.32 -12.01 -15.58
CA ILE A 33 19.36 -11.30 -16.86
C ILE A 33 18.26 -10.25 -16.90
N TRP A 34 17.02 -10.64 -16.59
CA TRP A 34 15.90 -9.69 -16.52
C TRP A 34 16.20 -8.55 -15.54
N LYS A 35 16.69 -8.87 -14.34
CA LYS A 35 16.99 -7.86 -13.32
C LYS A 35 18.14 -6.93 -13.73
N ALA A 36 19.19 -7.47 -14.35
CA ALA A 36 20.30 -6.67 -14.87
C ALA A 36 19.82 -5.70 -15.96
N THR A 37 19.05 -6.19 -16.94
CA THR A 37 18.46 -5.36 -18.00
C THR A 37 17.51 -4.32 -17.42
N HIS A 38 16.61 -4.71 -16.52
CA HIS A 38 15.66 -3.82 -15.86
C HIS A 38 16.35 -2.73 -15.04
N GLY A 39 17.45 -3.07 -14.35
CA GLY A 39 18.28 -2.11 -13.64
C GLY A 39 19.03 -1.17 -14.58
N HIS A 40 19.64 -1.70 -15.64
CA HIS A 40 20.39 -0.94 -16.63
C HIS A 40 19.50 0.08 -17.38
N LEU A 41 18.25 -0.30 -17.68
CA LEU A 41 17.26 0.59 -18.32
C LEU A 41 16.65 1.62 -17.35
N GLY A 42 17.05 1.64 -16.08
CA GLY A 42 16.54 2.60 -15.09
C GLY A 42 15.12 2.32 -14.60
N TYR A 43 14.58 1.12 -14.82
CA TYR A 43 13.23 0.75 -14.39
C TYR A 43 13.15 0.35 -12.90
N GLY A 44 14.28 0.27 -12.20
CA GLY A 44 14.33 0.02 -10.76
C GLY A 44 13.68 1.14 -9.92
N SER A 45 13.39 0.85 -8.66
CA SER A 45 12.93 1.87 -7.70
C SER A 45 14.09 2.37 -6.86
N PHE A 46 14.24 3.69 -6.77
CA PHE A 46 15.22 4.35 -5.90
C PHE A 46 14.57 5.54 -5.21
N GLY A 47 14.88 5.74 -3.93
CA GLY A 47 14.37 6.88 -3.18
C GLY A 47 12.85 6.86 -2.94
N SER A 48 12.17 5.72 -3.06
CA SER A 48 10.75 5.57 -2.69
C SER A 48 10.62 4.82 -1.35
N PRO A 49 9.74 5.26 -0.43
CA PRO A 49 9.39 4.46 0.74
C PRO A 49 8.47 3.27 0.38
N GLY A 50 7.71 3.39 -0.73
CA GLY A 50 6.70 2.44 -1.18
C GLY A 50 7.26 1.16 -1.78
N TYR A 51 8.39 1.24 -2.49
CA TYR A 51 9.09 0.09 -3.04
C TYR A 51 10.60 0.22 -2.79
N VAL A 52 11.18 -0.82 -2.18
CA VAL A 52 12.62 -0.92 -1.92
C VAL A 52 13.19 -2.00 -2.80
N ASP A 53 14.01 -1.59 -3.77
CA ASP A 53 14.68 -2.51 -4.66
C ASP A 53 15.81 -3.25 -3.91
N PRO A 54 15.73 -4.60 -3.80
CA PRO A 54 16.72 -5.38 -3.05
C PRO A 54 18.12 -5.32 -3.65
N THR A 55 18.29 -4.94 -4.93
CA THR A 55 19.64 -4.86 -5.54
C THR A 55 20.31 -3.51 -5.32
N SER A 56 19.55 -2.42 -5.29
CA SER A 56 20.12 -1.08 -5.06
C SER A 56 20.24 -0.73 -3.58
N ASN A 57 19.43 -1.37 -2.72
CA ASN A 57 19.45 -1.13 -1.29
C ASN A 57 19.29 -2.42 -0.44
N PRO A 58 20.25 -3.35 -0.50
CA PRO A 58 20.15 -4.67 0.12
C PRO A 58 20.00 -4.59 1.64
N ALA A 59 20.79 -3.75 2.32
CA ALA A 59 20.74 -3.62 3.78
C ALA A 59 19.36 -3.17 4.28
N ARG A 60 18.76 -2.18 3.59
CA ARG A 60 17.41 -1.72 3.91
C ARG A 60 16.36 -2.78 3.61
N PHE A 61 16.48 -3.49 2.50
CA PHE A 61 15.58 -4.59 2.19
C PHE A 61 15.64 -5.68 3.26
N THR A 62 16.84 -6.04 3.75
CA THR A 62 17.00 -6.98 4.87
C THR A 62 16.33 -6.47 6.15
N GLY A 63 16.48 -5.18 6.49
CA GLY A 63 15.77 -4.59 7.63
C GLY A 63 14.24 -4.63 7.46
N LEU A 64 13.74 -4.43 6.24
CA LEU A 64 12.31 -4.54 5.94
C LEU A 64 11.81 -5.98 5.97
N LEU A 65 12.63 -6.97 5.60
CA LEU A 65 12.26 -8.38 5.75
C LEU A 65 11.94 -8.73 7.20
N VAL A 66 12.74 -8.23 8.16
CA VAL A 66 12.51 -8.49 9.59
C VAL A 66 11.15 -7.96 10.06
N LEU A 67 10.68 -6.84 9.49
CA LEU A 67 9.41 -6.22 9.87
C LEU A 67 8.22 -6.73 9.05
N ARG A 68 8.34 -6.73 7.73
CA ARG A 68 7.22 -7.00 6.82
C ARG A 68 6.93 -8.49 6.65
N LEU A 69 7.95 -9.37 6.72
CA LEU A 69 7.73 -10.81 6.53
C LEU A 69 6.84 -11.39 7.63
N PRO A 70 7.08 -11.17 8.94
CA PRO A 70 6.20 -11.69 9.98
C PRO A 70 4.79 -11.11 9.90
N VAL A 71 4.65 -9.83 9.55
CA VAL A 71 3.36 -9.14 9.40
C VAL A 71 2.54 -9.77 8.27
N LEU A 72 3.15 -9.95 7.09
CA LEU A 72 2.49 -10.60 5.95
C LEU A 72 2.16 -12.07 6.25
N MET A 73 3.05 -12.79 6.95
CA MET A 73 2.77 -14.15 7.40
C MET A 73 1.62 -14.19 8.41
N ALA A 74 1.53 -13.25 9.36
CA ALA A 74 0.41 -13.18 10.29
C ALA A 74 -0.92 -12.86 9.58
N ALA A 75 -0.91 -11.98 8.58
CA ALA A 75 -2.07 -11.72 7.73
C ALA A 75 -2.53 -13.01 7.01
N GLN A 76 -1.59 -13.72 6.39
CA GLN A 76 -1.81 -14.97 5.67
C GLN A 76 -2.31 -16.11 6.57
N TRP A 77 -1.67 -16.34 7.72
CA TRP A 77 -1.90 -17.54 8.53
C TRP A 77 -2.90 -17.36 9.67
N LEU A 78 -3.11 -16.13 10.15
CA LEU A 78 -3.90 -15.86 11.35
C LEU A 78 -5.03 -14.86 11.09
N GLY A 79 -4.98 -14.12 9.97
CA GLY A 79 -6.01 -13.14 9.63
C GLY A 79 -5.82 -11.77 10.19
N ILE A 80 -4.63 -11.51 10.74
CA ILE A 80 -4.31 -10.23 11.35
C ILE A 80 -3.80 -9.32 10.22
N SER A 81 -4.69 -8.48 9.68
CA SER A 81 -4.45 -7.73 8.44
C SER A 81 -3.20 -6.84 8.51
N SER A 82 -2.45 -6.82 7.41
CA SER A 82 -1.25 -5.98 7.24
C SER A 82 -1.56 -4.57 6.73
N MET A 83 -2.82 -4.29 6.35
CA MET A 83 -3.20 -3.12 5.54
C MET A 83 -2.74 -1.77 6.11
N MET A 84 -2.78 -1.59 7.43
CA MET A 84 -2.46 -0.33 8.10
C MET A 84 -1.04 -0.27 8.64
N PHE A 85 -0.22 -1.30 8.42
CA PHE A 85 1.09 -1.44 9.09
C PHE A 85 2.02 -0.24 8.87
N GLU A 86 2.07 0.30 7.66
CA GLU A 86 2.94 1.43 7.30
C GLU A 86 2.41 2.79 7.79
N GLN A 87 1.16 2.84 8.27
CA GLN A 87 0.58 4.05 8.88
C GLN A 87 0.89 4.14 10.38
N LEU A 88 1.31 3.02 10.99
CA LEU A 88 1.69 2.96 12.39
C LEU A 88 3.03 3.67 12.60
N ASP A 89 3.21 4.29 13.77
CA ASP A 89 4.51 4.78 14.19
C ASP A 89 5.51 3.61 14.34
N ARG A 90 6.80 3.93 14.37
CA ARG A 90 7.85 2.93 14.34
C ARG A 90 7.83 1.99 15.55
N ILE A 91 7.51 2.48 16.74
CA ILE A 91 7.48 1.65 17.96
C ILE A 91 6.35 0.63 17.83
N THR A 92 5.17 1.10 17.41
CA THR A 92 4.02 0.23 17.18
C THR A 92 4.29 -0.81 16.08
N GLN A 93 5.00 -0.44 15.00
CA GLN A 93 5.45 -1.41 13.99
C GLN A 93 6.33 -2.52 14.58
N TYR A 94 7.28 -2.19 15.46
CA TYR A 94 8.12 -3.18 16.12
C TYR A 94 7.32 -4.11 17.04
N ILE A 95 6.40 -3.56 17.84
CA ILE A 95 5.53 -4.35 18.73
C ILE A 95 4.65 -5.28 17.90
N TYR A 96 4.05 -4.78 16.82
CA TYR A 96 3.23 -5.56 15.92
C TYR A 96 4.04 -6.72 15.31
N ALA A 97 5.21 -6.43 14.74
CA ALA A 97 6.06 -7.44 14.12
C ALA A 97 6.54 -8.49 15.15
N GLY A 98 6.94 -8.07 16.36
CA GLY A 98 7.32 -8.98 17.44
C GLY A 98 6.16 -9.87 17.93
N SER A 99 4.95 -9.32 18.00
CA SER A 99 3.73 -10.08 18.32
C SER A 99 3.41 -11.10 17.22
N ALA A 100 3.53 -10.68 15.95
CA ALA A 100 3.37 -11.56 14.80
C ALA A 100 4.38 -12.73 14.83
N VAL A 101 5.67 -12.45 15.09
CA VAL A 101 6.70 -13.49 15.26
C VAL A 101 6.30 -14.48 16.37
N SER A 102 5.85 -13.99 17.52
CA SER A 102 5.47 -14.84 18.66
C SER A 102 4.32 -15.79 18.31
N LEU A 103 3.29 -15.29 17.63
CA LEU A 103 2.15 -16.10 17.17
C LEU A 103 2.55 -17.09 16.06
N LEU A 104 3.46 -16.71 15.17
CA LEU A 104 3.98 -17.59 14.14
C LEU A 104 4.85 -18.71 14.72
N ILE A 105 5.66 -18.44 15.75
CA ILE A 105 6.40 -19.48 16.47
C ILE A 105 5.43 -20.47 17.13
N LEU A 106 4.36 -19.96 17.76
CA LEU A 106 3.31 -20.80 18.34
C LEU A 106 2.63 -21.69 17.28
N LEU A 107 2.35 -21.13 16.10
CA LEU A 107 1.80 -21.86 14.97
C LEU A 107 2.75 -22.94 14.45
N VAL A 108 4.01 -22.61 14.21
CA VAL A 108 5.03 -23.57 13.75
C VAL A 108 5.18 -24.69 14.77
N TYR A 109 5.19 -24.37 16.07
CA TYR A 109 5.22 -25.36 17.14
C TYR A 109 3.97 -26.26 17.11
N ALA A 110 2.77 -25.71 16.99
CA ALA A 110 1.53 -26.48 16.89
C ALA A 110 1.54 -27.43 15.68
N ILE A 111 1.94 -26.93 14.51
CA ILE A 111 2.08 -27.72 13.28
C ILE A 111 3.09 -28.85 13.46
N TYR A 112 4.25 -28.55 14.06
CA TYR A 112 5.28 -29.55 14.36
C TYR A 112 4.75 -30.65 15.29
N ARG A 113 4.09 -30.27 16.40
CA ARG A 113 3.50 -31.21 17.36
C ARG A 113 2.42 -32.10 16.76
N LEU A 114 1.73 -31.62 15.72
CA LEU A 114 0.70 -32.36 15.00
C LEU A 114 1.24 -33.18 13.82
N GLY A 115 2.56 -33.20 13.61
CA GLY A 115 3.19 -33.99 12.56
C GLY A 115 3.08 -33.39 11.16
N GLY A 116 2.78 -32.08 11.05
CA GLY A 116 2.62 -31.41 9.77
C GLY A 116 3.89 -31.43 8.91
N PHE A 117 5.07 -31.46 9.53
CA PHE A 117 6.35 -31.54 8.83
C PHE A 117 6.87 -32.95 8.57
N SER A 118 6.09 -34.00 8.92
CA SER A 118 6.52 -35.39 8.77
C SER A 118 6.63 -35.80 7.30
N SER A 119 5.75 -35.27 6.43
CA SER A 119 5.77 -35.57 4.99
C SER A 119 6.64 -34.60 4.20
N ALA A 120 7.21 -35.10 3.09
CA ALA A 120 7.91 -34.27 2.10
C ALA A 120 7.00 -33.15 1.55
N LEU A 121 5.71 -33.48 1.36
CA LEU A 121 4.70 -32.55 0.86
C LEU A 121 4.42 -31.40 1.84
N GLY A 122 4.35 -31.68 3.15
CA GLY A 122 4.18 -30.62 4.15
C GLY A 122 5.37 -29.66 4.18
N ARG A 123 6.60 -30.19 4.15
CA ARG A 123 7.82 -29.37 4.09
C ARG A 123 7.89 -28.53 2.80
N PHE A 124 7.49 -29.10 1.67
CA PHE A 124 7.38 -28.39 0.39
C PHE A 124 6.43 -27.18 0.49
N TYR A 125 5.22 -27.39 0.98
CA TYR A 125 4.23 -26.32 1.07
C TYR A 125 4.64 -25.22 2.07
N ALA A 126 5.19 -25.60 3.23
CA ALA A 126 5.68 -24.64 4.21
C ALA A 126 6.85 -23.80 3.68
N ALA A 127 7.84 -24.43 3.04
CA ALA A 127 8.97 -23.71 2.45
C ALA A 127 8.53 -22.85 1.25
N GLY A 128 7.63 -23.36 0.41
CA GLY A 128 7.07 -22.64 -0.73
C GLY A 128 6.36 -21.37 -0.31
N ALA A 129 5.54 -21.43 0.75
CA ALA A 129 4.88 -20.27 1.35
C ALA A 129 5.92 -19.20 1.75
N ILE A 130 6.86 -19.56 2.63
CA ILE A 130 7.83 -18.60 3.18
C ILE A 130 8.72 -18.00 2.07
N ILE A 131 9.31 -18.84 1.22
CA ILE A 131 10.29 -18.37 0.23
C ILE A 131 9.62 -17.51 -0.86
N SER A 132 8.40 -17.86 -1.26
CA SER A 132 7.68 -17.08 -2.28
C SER A 132 7.19 -15.72 -1.78
N LEU A 133 7.12 -15.51 -0.45
CA LEU A 133 6.72 -14.25 0.15
C LEU A 133 7.87 -13.24 0.28
N ILE A 134 9.13 -13.70 0.25
CA ILE A 134 10.32 -12.83 0.41
C ILE A 134 10.30 -11.64 -0.58
N PRO A 135 10.06 -11.82 -1.89
CA PRO A 135 10.04 -10.69 -2.83
C PRO A 135 8.93 -9.67 -2.55
N ALA A 136 7.80 -10.10 -1.99
CA ALA A 136 6.68 -9.20 -1.67
C ALA A 136 7.05 -8.15 -0.60
N CYS A 137 8.05 -8.45 0.25
CA CYS A 137 8.51 -7.53 1.29
C CYS A 137 9.21 -6.26 0.73
N ALA A 138 9.51 -6.23 -0.59
CA ALA A 138 10.04 -5.05 -1.25
C ALA A 138 9.02 -3.90 -1.26
N GLY A 139 7.72 -4.21 -1.34
CA GLY A 139 6.63 -3.23 -1.32
C GLY A 139 6.02 -3.03 0.07
N TYR A 140 5.12 -2.06 0.19
CA TYR A 140 4.24 -1.96 1.37
C TYR A 140 3.45 -3.26 1.60
N PRO A 141 3.37 -3.75 2.84
CA PRO A 141 2.74 -5.02 3.16
C PRO A 141 1.22 -4.88 3.07
N PHE A 142 0.68 -5.16 1.90
CA PHE A 142 -0.75 -5.30 1.70
C PHE A 142 -1.10 -6.79 1.59
N ASP A 143 -2.23 -7.19 2.18
CA ASP A 143 -2.70 -8.58 2.19
C ASP A 143 -2.75 -9.18 0.77
N ARG A 144 -3.03 -8.38 -0.27
CA ARG A 144 -3.04 -8.84 -1.67
C ARG A 144 -1.70 -9.38 -2.18
N LEU A 145 -0.60 -9.12 -1.48
CA LEU A 145 0.73 -9.61 -1.86
C LEU A 145 0.98 -11.06 -1.43
N THR A 146 0.12 -11.65 -0.59
CA THR A 146 0.29 -13.03 -0.09
C THR A 146 -0.14 -14.09 -1.09
N VAL A 147 -0.82 -13.73 -2.20
CA VAL A 147 -1.44 -14.67 -3.16
C VAL A 147 -0.54 -15.85 -3.55
N ASN A 148 0.73 -15.60 -3.86
CA ASN A 148 1.67 -16.68 -4.22
C ASN A 148 2.03 -17.57 -3.02
N SER A 149 2.22 -16.96 -1.85
CA SER A 149 2.53 -17.65 -0.59
C SER A 149 1.33 -18.43 -0.04
N ASP A 150 0.11 -17.96 -0.30
CA ASP A 150 -1.15 -18.57 0.15
C ASP A 150 -1.37 -19.97 -0.42
N ILE A 151 -0.82 -20.27 -1.61
CA ILE A 151 -0.85 -21.62 -2.20
C ILE A 151 -0.19 -22.63 -1.24
N GLY A 152 0.96 -22.27 -0.69
CA GLY A 152 1.73 -23.09 0.25
C GLY A 152 1.10 -23.10 1.64
N ALA A 153 0.63 -21.96 2.11
CA ALA A 153 -0.11 -21.87 3.38
C ALA A 153 -1.32 -22.82 3.38
N SER A 154 -2.12 -22.74 2.32
CA SER A 154 -3.35 -23.52 2.17
C SER A 154 -3.05 -25.01 2.11
N GLY A 155 -2.06 -25.43 1.32
CA GLY A 155 -1.65 -26.84 1.23
C GLY A 155 -1.16 -27.39 2.58
N MET A 156 -0.34 -26.61 3.29
CA MET A 156 0.16 -26.99 4.61
C MET A 156 -0.96 -27.04 5.68
N LEU A 157 -1.85 -26.04 5.68
CA LEU A 157 -2.99 -25.98 6.59
C LEU A 157 -3.96 -27.14 6.34
N ALA A 158 -4.23 -27.48 5.08
CA ALA A 158 -5.04 -28.64 4.72
C ALA A 158 -4.44 -29.95 5.25
N ILE A 159 -3.12 -30.15 5.06
CA ILE A 159 -2.42 -31.34 5.56
C ILE A 159 -2.56 -31.44 7.08
N VAL A 160 -2.24 -30.39 7.83
CA VAL A 160 -2.28 -30.45 9.30
C VAL A 160 -3.71 -30.60 9.82
N ILE A 161 -4.71 -29.96 9.20
CA ILE A 161 -6.13 -30.12 9.59
C ILE A 161 -6.59 -31.56 9.37
N LEU A 162 -6.29 -32.14 8.20
CA LEU A 162 -6.68 -33.52 7.88
C LEU A 162 -5.99 -34.53 8.80
N GLN A 163 -4.69 -34.39 9.04
CA GLN A 163 -3.95 -35.21 9.99
C GLN A 163 -4.54 -35.10 11.40
N THR A 164 -4.82 -33.87 11.84
CA THR A 164 -5.40 -33.61 13.16
C THR A 164 -6.79 -34.22 13.28
N TRP A 165 -7.63 -34.12 12.24
CA TRP A 165 -8.96 -34.71 12.18
C TRP A 165 -8.92 -36.24 12.24
N GLN A 166 -8.03 -36.87 11.46
CA GLN A 166 -7.86 -38.32 11.45
C GLN A 166 -7.47 -38.86 12.83
N HIS A 167 -6.58 -38.17 13.55
CA HIS A 167 -6.06 -38.60 14.84
C HIS A 167 -6.75 -37.92 16.05
N ARG A 168 -7.84 -37.18 15.85
CA ARG A 168 -8.44 -36.26 16.85
C ARG A 168 -8.80 -36.90 18.19
N ALA A 169 -9.13 -38.20 18.20
CA ALA A 169 -9.46 -38.96 19.40
C ALA A 169 -8.25 -39.20 20.32
N GLN A 170 -7.05 -39.26 19.75
CA GLN A 170 -5.78 -39.52 20.46
C GLN A 170 -5.12 -38.21 20.92
N LEU A 171 -5.43 -37.08 20.29
CA LEU A 171 -4.88 -35.76 20.58
C LEU A 171 -5.63 -35.09 21.76
N LYS A 172 -5.44 -35.58 22.98
CA LYS A 172 -6.11 -35.09 24.21
C LYS A 172 -5.10 -34.60 25.27
N GLY A 173 -5.49 -33.56 26.01
CA GLY A 173 -4.74 -33.04 27.16
C GLY A 173 -3.47 -32.25 26.80
N GLY A 174 -3.01 -31.42 27.75
CA GLY A 174 -1.74 -30.68 27.67
C GLY A 174 -1.52 -29.88 26.37
N MET A 175 -0.26 -29.80 25.95
CA MET A 175 0.15 -29.00 24.78
C MET A 175 -0.34 -29.58 23.44
N ILE A 176 -0.55 -30.89 23.35
CA ILE A 176 -1.07 -31.51 22.10
C ILE A 176 -2.56 -31.22 21.91
N GLY A 177 -3.34 -31.19 23.00
CA GLY A 177 -4.72 -30.75 22.99
C GLY A 177 -4.85 -29.27 22.64
N PHE A 178 -3.97 -28.43 23.19
CA PHE A 178 -3.88 -27.01 22.81
C PHE A 178 -3.58 -26.84 21.32
N ALA A 179 -2.54 -27.51 20.79
CA ALA A 179 -2.15 -27.42 19.38
C ALA A 179 -3.31 -27.82 18.44
N LYS A 180 -4.05 -28.89 18.78
CA LYS A 180 -5.25 -29.31 18.04
C LYS A 180 -6.28 -28.18 17.95
N TRP A 181 -6.67 -27.61 19.09
CA TRP A 181 -7.69 -26.56 19.12
C TRP A 181 -7.21 -25.27 18.46
N PHE A 182 -5.92 -24.95 18.57
CA PHE A 182 -5.33 -23.81 17.90
C PHE A 182 -5.38 -23.94 16.37
N VAL A 183 -5.01 -25.11 15.82
CA VAL A 183 -5.13 -25.38 14.37
C VAL A 183 -6.58 -25.39 13.91
N TYR A 184 -7.52 -25.91 14.71
CA TYR A 184 -8.95 -25.83 14.40
C TYR A 184 -9.49 -24.40 14.41
N LEU A 185 -9.04 -23.56 15.34
CA LEU A 185 -9.38 -22.14 15.34
C LEU A 185 -8.89 -21.47 14.05
N ILE A 186 -7.64 -21.72 13.65
CA ILE A 186 -7.09 -21.19 12.38
C ILE A 186 -7.88 -21.72 11.18
N GLY A 187 -8.20 -23.01 11.17
CA GLY A 187 -9.05 -23.62 10.15
C GLY A 187 -10.43 -22.96 10.07
N PHE A 188 -11.07 -22.70 11.21
CA PHE A 188 -12.34 -21.96 11.29
C PHE A 188 -12.21 -20.54 10.75
N VAL A 189 -11.12 -19.84 11.08
CA VAL A 189 -10.84 -18.51 10.53
C VAL A 189 -10.78 -18.57 9.00
N HIS A 190 -10.10 -19.56 8.42
CA HIS A 190 -9.91 -19.64 6.96
C HIS A 190 -11.14 -20.15 6.21
N LEU A 191 -11.91 -21.06 6.80
CA LEU A 191 -13.07 -21.67 6.15
C LEU A 191 -14.35 -20.86 6.34
N VAL A 192 -14.44 -20.05 7.40
CA VAL A 192 -15.67 -19.32 7.76
C VAL A 192 -15.42 -17.83 7.85
N VAL A 193 -14.55 -17.39 8.77
CA VAL A 193 -14.39 -15.96 9.08
C VAL A 193 -13.86 -15.19 7.88
N PHE A 194 -12.87 -15.73 7.15
CA PHE A 194 -12.27 -15.09 5.99
C PHE A 194 -13.21 -14.96 4.80
N PRO A 195 -13.88 -16.02 4.29
CA PRO A 195 -14.81 -15.87 3.19
C PRO A 195 -15.91 -14.84 3.50
N ILE A 196 -16.51 -14.92 4.70
CA ILE A 196 -17.54 -13.96 5.15
C ILE A 196 -16.94 -12.56 5.24
N GLY A 197 -15.81 -12.41 5.93
CA GLY A 197 -15.13 -11.15 6.13
C GLY A 197 -14.68 -10.50 4.82
N LYS A 198 -14.23 -11.29 3.83
CA LYS A 198 -13.83 -10.79 2.51
C LYS A 198 -15.02 -10.34 1.70
N VAL A 199 -16.12 -11.09 1.67
CA VAL A 199 -17.38 -10.65 1.02
C VAL A 199 -17.90 -9.36 1.68
N ALA A 200 -17.94 -9.32 3.00
CA ALA A 200 -18.35 -8.13 3.75
C ALA A 200 -17.43 -6.93 3.47
N SER A 201 -16.10 -7.14 3.51
CA SER A 201 -15.13 -6.09 3.20
C SER A 201 -15.24 -5.60 1.76
N SER A 202 -15.53 -6.48 0.80
CA SER A 202 -15.72 -6.12 -0.61
C SER A 202 -16.95 -5.23 -0.79
N ALA A 203 -18.06 -5.61 -0.14
CA ALA A 203 -19.28 -4.80 -0.12
C ALA A 203 -19.05 -3.42 0.54
N MET A 204 -18.30 -3.38 1.65
CA MET A 204 -17.97 -2.14 2.35
C MET A 204 -17.01 -1.24 1.55
N MET A 205 -15.97 -1.83 0.94
CA MET A 205 -15.01 -1.09 0.11
C MET A 205 -15.67 -0.43 -1.10
N LYS A 206 -16.74 -1.03 -1.65
CA LYS A 206 -17.53 -0.37 -2.70
C LYS A 206 -18.13 0.95 -2.20
N ALA A 207 -18.69 0.98 -0.99
CA ALA A 207 -19.24 2.21 -0.43
C ALA A 207 -18.13 3.24 -0.12
N LEU A 208 -17.00 2.79 0.43
CA LEU A 208 -15.83 3.63 0.71
C LEU A 208 -15.27 4.27 -0.57
N ASN A 209 -15.03 3.47 -1.61
CA ASN A 209 -14.51 3.95 -2.89
C ASN A 209 -15.51 4.88 -3.58
N GLN A 210 -16.81 4.56 -3.55
CA GLN A 210 -17.83 5.41 -4.15
C GLN A 210 -17.92 6.79 -3.47
N ALA A 211 -17.89 6.84 -2.14
CA ALA A 211 -17.96 8.08 -1.38
C ALA A 211 -16.65 8.88 -1.40
N GLY A 212 -15.50 8.19 -1.46
CA GLY A 212 -14.18 8.80 -1.35
C GLY A 212 -13.54 9.19 -2.69
N GLU A 213 -13.73 8.39 -3.75
CA GLU A 213 -12.93 8.51 -4.97
C GLU A 213 -13.73 8.40 -6.29
N ASP A 214 -14.69 7.47 -6.43
CA ASP A 214 -15.31 7.19 -7.74
C ASP A 214 -16.24 8.32 -8.23
N LEU A 215 -16.92 9.00 -7.30
CA LEU A 215 -17.79 10.14 -7.63
C LEU A 215 -16.99 11.44 -7.80
N ALA A 216 -15.78 11.49 -7.27
CA ALA A 216 -14.88 12.64 -7.36
C ALA A 216 -14.66 13.16 -8.79
N PRO A 217 -14.24 12.31 -9.76
CA PRO A 217 -14.08 12.74 -11.13
C PRO A 217 -15.38 13.25 -11.76
N LEU A 218 -16.53 12.76 -11.31
CA LEU A 218 -17.85 13.10 -11.88
C LEU A 218 -18.49 14.33 -11.21
N ALA A 219 -18.05 14.70 -10.01
CA ALA A 219 -18.47 15.91 -9.31
C ALA A 219 -17.86 17.18 -9.92
N LEU A 220 -16.70 17.04 -10.58
CA LEU A 220 -16.09 18.13 -11.34
C LEU A 220 -16.92 18.45 -12.60
N PRO A 221 -17.08 19.74 -12.95
CA PRO A 221 -17.83 20.14 -14.14
C PRO A 221 -17.17 19.64 -15.42
N ASP A 222 -17.94 19.51 -16.50
CA ASP A 222 -17.37 19.34 -17.84
C ASP A 222 -16.55 20.58 -18.22
N ALA A 223 -15.39 20.35 -18.84
CA ALA A 223 -14.53 21.44 -19.27
C ALA A 223 -15.16 22.19 -20.44
N ALA A 224 -14.88 23.48 -20.53
CA ALA A 224 -15.30 24.28 -21.67
C ALA A 224 -14.73 23.72 -22.98
N THR A 225 -15.55 23.66 -24.03
CA THR A 225 -15.11 23.22 -25.36
C THR A 225 -14.47 24.34 -26.18
N ALA A 226 -14.77 25.60 -25.84
CA ALA A 226 -14.32 26.77 -26.59
C ALA A 226 -12.84 27.13 -26.32
N HIS A 227 -12.36 26.89 -25.10
CA HIS A 227 -10.99 27.21 -24.68
C HIS A 227 -10.44 26.14 -23.73
N PRO A 228 -9.14 25.78 -23.83
CA PRO A 228 -8.51 24.83 -22.92
C PRO A 228 -8.54 25.34 -21.47
N GLU A 229 -9.08 24.55 -20.55
CA GLU A 229 -9.06 24.82 -19.11
C GLU A 229 -8.06 23.89 -18.40
N ASP A 230 -7.53 24.33 -17.27
CA ASP A 230 -6.65 23.57 -16.38
C ASP A 230 -7.30 23.45 -15.01
N PHE A 231 -7.56 22.21 -14.58
CA PHE A 231 -8.19 21.94 -13.29
C PHE A 231 -7.13 21.69 -12.23
N VAL A 232 -7.23 22.43 -11.12
CA VAL A 232 -6.33 22.33 -9.97
C VAL A 232 -7.15 21.99 -8.73
N LEU A 233 -7.00 20.76 -8.25
CA LEU A 233 -7.64 20.28 -7.05
C LEU A 233 -6.74 20.58 -5.84
N ILE A 234 -7.26 21.36 -4.91
CA ILE A 234 -6.57 21.75 -3.70
C ILE A 234 -6.92 20.75 -2.59
N ASN A 235 -5.91 20.03 -2.11
CA ASN A 235 -5.97 19.05 -1.02
C ASN A 235 -7.10 18.01 -1.14
N PRO A 236 -7.19 17.27 -2.27
CA PRO A 236 -8.13 16.17 -2.39
C PRO A 236 -7.84 15.06 -1.35
N PRO A 237 -8.83 14.19 -1.05
CA PRO A 237 -8.65 13.07 -0.12
C PRO A 237 -7.49 12.13 -0.50
N ALA A 238 -7.29 11.90 -1.81
CA ALA A 238 -6.18 11.14 -2.36
C ALA A 238 -5.68 11.84 -3.64
N GLY A 239 -4.58 12.60 -3.54
CA GLY A 239 -4.03 13.33 -4.69
C GLY A 239 -3.49 12.42 -5.79
N GLU A 240 -3.00 11.23 -5.44
CA GLU A 240 -2.58 10.23 -6.42
C GLU A 240 -3.75 9.73 -7.28
N ALA A 241 -4.97 9.69 -6.71
CA ALA A 241 -6.16 9.24 -7.44
C ALA A 241 -6.53 10.18 -8.60
N VAL A 242 -6.11 11.44 -8.57
CA VAL A 242 -6.33 12.42 -9.65
C VAL A 242 -5.75 11.92 -10.97
N TYR A 243 -4.72 11.09 -10.94
CA TYR A 243 -4.16 10.44 -12.14
C TYR A 243 -5.21 9.62 -12.93
N TYR A 244 -6.18 9.03 -12.24
CA TYR A 244 -7.22 8.21 -12.86
C TYR A 244 -8.45 9.02 -13.30
N TYR A 245 -8.57 10.29 -12.90
CA TYR A 245 -9.78 11.08 -13.17
C TYR A 245 -10.09 11.23 -14.66
N PRO A 246 -9.11 11.55 -15.54
CA PRO A 246 -9.39 11.69 -16.96
C PRO A 246 -9.97 10.41 -17.58
N LEU A 247 -9.46 9.24 -17.19
CA LEU A 247 -9.91 7.95 -17.69
C LEU A 247 -11.35 7.66 -17.24
N THR A 248 -11.64 7.86 -15.95
CA THR A 248 -12.99 7.65 -15.39
C THR A 248 -14.00 8.59 -16.04
N ARG A 249 -13.64 9.87 -16.21
CA ARG A 249 -14.48 10.88 -16.88
C ARG A 249 -14.77 10.49 -18.33
N GLN A 250 -13.74 10.15 -19.10
CA GLN A 250 -13.89 9.73 -20.50
C GLN A 250 -14.77 8.48 -20.63
N TYR A 251 -14.56 7.48 -19.78
CA TYR A 251 -15.38 6.26 -19.74
C TYR A 251 -16.87 6.56 -19.45
N LYS A 252 -17.15 7.64 -18.72
CA LYS A 252 -18.51 8.11 -18.39
C LYS A 252 -19.04 9.20 -19.34
N GLY A 253 -18.36 9.44 -20.46
CA GLY A 253 -18.79 10.42 -21.47
C GLY A 253 -18.64 11.89 -21.03
N ARG A 254 -17.82 12.17 -20.01
CA ARG A 254 -17.50 13.53 -19.56
C ARG A 254 -16.38 14.14 -20.40
N ILE A 255 -16.37 15.47 -20.49
CA ILE A 255 -15.35 16.24 -21.22
C ILE A 255 -14.24 16.61 -20.25
N ASN A 256 -13.02 16.18 -20.54
CA ASN A 256 -11.85 16.47 -19.72
C ASN A 256 -11.28 17.88 -20.00
N PRO A 257 -10.74 18.55 -18.98
CA PRO A 257 -9.89 19.73 -19.18
C PRO A 257 -8.57 19.34 -19.85
N ALA A 258 -7.78 20.33 -20.26
CA ALA A 258 -6.46 20.12 -20.83
C ALA A 258 -5.50 19.47 -19.81
N THR A 259 -5.56 19.90 -18.55
CA THR A 259 -4.82 19.25 -17.46
C THR A 259 -5.65 19.12 -16.19
N MET A 260 -5.33 18.10 -15.39
CA MET A 260 -5.85 17.90 -14.05
C MET A 260 -4.67 17.70 -13.10
N ARG A 261 -4.57 18.52 -12.06
CA ARG A 261 -3.45 18.51 -11.11
C ARG A 261 -3.94 18.62 -9.68
N THR A 262 -3.11 18.19 -8.75
CA THR A 262 -3.36 18.33 -7.31
C THR A 262 -2.33 19.27 -6.69
N LEU A 263 -2.78 20.12 -5.76
CA LEU A 263 -1.93 20.93 -4.90
C LEU A 263 -2.23 20.63 -3.45
N GLY A 264 -1.20 20.25 -2.70
CA GLY A 264 -1.29 20.00 -1.27
C GLY A 264 -0.79 18.61 -0.88
N PRO A 265 -0.88 18.29 0.40
CA PRO A 265 -0.19 17.15 0.99
C PRO A 265 -1.03 15.86 1.07
N ASN A 266 -2.19 15.80 0.39
CA ASN A 266 -3.23 14.77 0.50
C ASN A 266 -3.93 14.72 1.86
N ASN A 267 -5.19 15.15 1.91
CA ASN A 267 -6.06 15.08 3.08
C ASN A 267 -5.45 15.54 4.43
N GLN A 268 -4.68 16.63 4.45
CA GLN A 268 -4.21 17.24 5.71
C GLN A 268 -4.76 18.66 5.86
N ALA A 269 -5.05 19.08 7.09
CA ALA A 269 -5.41 20.47 7.34
C ALA A 269 -4.27 21.41 6.93
N MET A 270 -4.59 22.46 6.19
CA MET A 270 -3.60 23.38 5.63
C MET A 270 -4.14 24.80 5.49
N THR A 271 -3.24 25.75 5.26
CA THR A 271 -3.57 27.13 4.93
C THR A 271 -3.03 27.46 3.54
N LEU A 272 -3.89 28.00 2.68
CA LEU A 272 -3.56 28.50 1.35
C LEU A 272 -3.57 30.03 1.39
N THR A 273 -2.46 30.65 1.00
CA THR A 273 -2.29 32.10 0.94
C THR A 273 -2.00 32.51 -0.50
N ARG A 274 -2.70 33.53 -1.02
CA ARG A 274 -2.33 34.15 -2.28
C ARG A 274 -1.29 35.22 -2.01
N VAL A 275 -0.05 34.99 -2.44
CA VAL A 275 1.09 35.88 -2.13
C VAL A 275 1.11 37.07 -3.08
N ASP A 276 0.84 36.84 -4.36
CA ASP A 276 0.80 37.84 -5.42
C ASP A 276 -0.16 37.37 -6.54
N GLU A 277 -0.07 37.96 -7.74
CA GLU A 277 -0.92 37.60 -8.87
C GLU A 277 -0.70 36.16 -9.37
N GLN A 278 0.52 35.61 -9.24
CA GLN A 278 0.94 34.33 -9.83
C GLN A 278 1.28 33.28 -8.78
N SER A 279 1.35 33.63 -7.50
CA SER A 279 1.93 32.77 -6.47
C SER A 279 0.96 32.38 -5.38
N LEU A 280 0.88 31.08 -5.11
CA LEU A 280 0.14 30.49 -3.99
C LEU A 280 1.14 29.87 -3.01
N ARG A 281 1.04 30.22 -1.72
CA ARG A 281 1.79 29.59 -0.65
C ARG A 281 0.89 28.62 0.10
N LEU A 282 1.37 27.40 0.27
CA LEU A 282 0.72 26.39 1.09
C LEU A 282 1.52 26.16 2.37
N THR A 283 0.83 26.20 3.50
CA THR A 283 1.40 25.93 4.83
C THR A 283 0.69 24.73 5.47
N VAL A 284 1.47 23.73 5.84
CA VAL A 284 1.03 22.48 6.50
C VAL A 284 1.85 22.31 7.77
N LEU A 285 1.25 22.59 8.94
CA LEU A 285 1.98 22.62 10.22
C LEU A 285 2.66 21.30 10.56
N THR A 286 2.03 20.18 10.21
CA THR A 286 2.55 18.82 10.45
C THR A 286 3.57 18.37 9.39
N GLY A 287 3.83 19.21 8.39
CA GLY A 287 4.55 18.87 7.18
C GLY A 287 3.74 18.02 6.19
N TYR A 288 4.19 18.00 4.94
CA TYR A 288 3.65 17.19 3.85
C TYR A 288 3.99 15.72 4.09
N ARG A 289 2.99 14.90 4.37
CA ARG A 289 3.14 13.47 4.67
C ARG A 289 2.49 12.61 3.58
N GLY A 290 2.70 11.30 3.64
CA GLY A 290 1.96 10.34 2.81
C GLY A 290 2.48 10.12 1.38
N SER A 291 3.53 10.82 0.93
CA SER A 291 4.07 10.60 -0.42
C SER A 291 4.81 9.27 -0.56
N ILE A 292 4.45 8.48 -1.57
CA ILE A 292 5.22 7.30 -2.00
C ILE A 292 6.37 7.64 -2.96
N ALA A 293 6.46 8.89 -3.40
CA ALA A 293 7.38 9.30 -4.47
C ALA A 293 8.78 9.64 -3.95
N ARG A 294 8.93 10.00 -2.67
CA ARG A 294 10.24 10.39 -2.10
C ARG A 294 10.40 9.92 -0.67
N ASP A 295 11.49 9.17 -0.44
CA ASP A 295 11.91 8.75 0.89
C ASP A 295 12.77 9.83 1.50
N VAL A 296 12.17 10.58 2.40
CA VAL A 296 12.77 11.75 3.04
C VAL A 296 13.99 11.38 3.90
N ARG A 297 14.15 10.10 4.31
CA ARG A 297 15.35 9.65 5.03
C ARG A 297 16.55 9.50 4.11
N LEU A 298 16.33 9.05 2.87
CA LEU A 298 17.39 8.91 1.87
C LEU A 298 17.62 10.22 1.10
N GLN A 299 16.55 10.95 0.85
CA GLN A 299 16.54 12.16 0.04
C GLN A 299 15.74 13.24 0.77
N PRO A 300 16.28 13.78 1.89
CA PRO A 300 15.61 14.83 2.64
C PRO A 300 15.38 16.07 1.76
N PHE A 301 14.32 16.82 2.07
CA PHE A 301 14.13 18.13 1.46
C PHE A 301 15.04 19.15 2.11
N LYS A 302 15.41 20.17 1.34
CA LYS A 302 16.11 21.36 1.80
C LYS A 302 15.28 22.60 1.49
N VAL A 303 15.42 23.62 2.33
CA VAL A 303 14.90 24.95 2.00
C VAL A 303 15.59 25.44 0.72
N GLY A 304 14.80 25.96 -0.21
CA GLY A 304 15.23 26.35 -1.54
C GLY A 304 15.19 25.24 -2.59
N ASP A 305 14.86 23.99 -2.22
CA ASP A 305 14.63 22.93 -3.22
C ASP A 305 13.51 23.37 -4.18
N THR A 306 13.78 23.29 -5.48
CA THR A 306 12.82 23.61 -6.54
C THR A 306 12.43 22.36 -7.33
N MET A 307 11.17 22.33 -7.79
CA MET A 307 10.63 21.28 -8.64
C MET A 307 9.53 21.84 -9.54
N HIS A 308 9.15 21.09 -10.57
CA HIS A 308 8.15 21.52 -11.54
C HIS A 308 6.98 20.54 -11.59
N MET A 309 5.77 21.10 -11.65
CA MET A 309 4.54 20.38 -11.95
C MET A 309 3.96 21.00 -13.21
N GLY A 310 4.34 20.47 -14.38
CA GLY A 310 4.15 21.15 -15.66
C GLY A 310 4.81 22.54 -15.65
N GLY A 311 4.09 23.57 -16.07
CA GLY A 311 4.57 24.97 -16.01
C GLY A 311 4.56 25.62 -14.60
N ILE A 312 4.10 24.93 -13.56
CA ILE A 312 4.07 25.47 -12.19
C ILE A 312 5.40 25.15 -11.50
N THR A 313 6.09 26.17 -11.01
CA THR A 313 7.32 26.01 -10.24
C THR A 313 6.99 25.94 -8.76
N VAL A 314 7.52 24.93 -8.07
CA VAL A 314 7.30 24.71 -6.64
C VAL A 314 8.63 24.88 -5.91
N THR A 315 8.65 25.74 -4.89
CA THR A 315 9.83 25.99 -4.06
C THR A 315 9.53 25.65 -2.61
N VAL A 316 10.40 24.86 -1.98
CA VAL A 316 10.31 24.56 -0.54
C VAL A 316 10.83 25.77 0.25
N GLU A 317 9.96 26.47 0.97
CA GLU A 317 10.34 27.65 1.78
C GLU A 317 10.66 27.27 3.23
N ALA A 318 10.05 26.21 3.76
CA ALA A 318 10.33 25.71 5.10
C ALA A 318 10.16 24.20 5.18
N ILE A 319 10.89 23.58 6.11
CA ILE A 319 10.81 22.15 6.43
C ILE A 319 10.59 21.96 7.93
N THR A 320 10.01 20.82 8.30
CA THR A 320 9.90 20.36 9.68
C THR A 320 11.23 19.77 10.20
N GLU A 321 11.28 19.41 11.48
CA GLU A 321 12.40 18.65 12.05
C GLU A 321 12.63 17.30 11.33
N ASP A 322 11.55 16.64 10.93
CA ASP A 322 11.53 15.39 10.15
C ASP A 322 11.98 15.56 8.68
N LYS A 323 12.43 16.75 8.30
CA LYS A 323 12.92 17.11 6.95
C LYS A 323 11.87 16.97 5.84
N VAL A 324 10.59 17.01 6.19
CA VAL A 324 9.49 17.15 5.22
C VAL A 324 9.10 18.62 5.03
N PRO A 325 8.65 19.06 3.84
CA PRO A 325 8.21 20.43 3.60
C PRO A 325 7.06 20.78 4.54
N SER A 326 7.10 21.96 5.15
CA SER A 326 5.99 22.56 5.91
C SER A 326 5.43 23.80 5.23
N VAL A 327 6.24 24.48 4.41
CA VAL A 327 5.80 25.59 3.57
C VAL A 327 6.34 25.39 2.15
N ALA A 328 5.46 25.48 1.17
CA ALA A 328 5.81 25.42 -0.25
C ALA A 328 5.14 26.57 -1.02
N LEU A 329 5.93 27.23 -1.87
CA LEU A 329 5.48 28.30 -2.77
C LEU A 329 5.29 27.74 -4.18
N PHE A 330 4.09 27.90 -4.72
CA PHE A 330 3.70 27.49 -6.05
C PHE A 330 3.56 28.73 -6.93
N ARG A 331 4.45 28.87 -7.90
CA ARG A 331 4.45 29.96 -8.88
C ARG A 331 3.88 29.46 -10.21
N PHE A 332 2.77 30.05 -10.63
CA PHE A 332 2.07 29.77 -11.87
C PHE A 332 2.72 30.53 -13.04
N PRO A 333 2.55 30.06 -14.29
CA PRO A 333 3.10 30.74 -15.46
C PRO A 333 2.48 32.11 -15.73
N ASP A 334 1.25 32.33 -15.28
CA ASP A 334 0.48 33.56 -15.38
C ASP A 334 -0.41 33.76 -14.14
N SER A 335 -1.36 34.70 -14.21
CA SER A 335 -2.20 35.03 -13.05
C SER A 335 -3.03 33.83 -12.60
N VAL A 336 -3.10 33.58 -11.30
CA VAL A 336 -3.98 32.54 -10.71
C VAL A 336 -5.48 32.86 -10.87
N GLN A 337 -5.81 34.01 -11.43
CA GLN A 337 -7.18 34.39 -11.82
C GLN A 337 -7.39 34.43 -13.34
N SER A 338 -6.40 34.02 -14.14
CA SER A 338 -6.63 33.80 -15.57
C SER A 338 -7.76 32.81 -15.78
N SER A 339 -8.58 33.03 -16.82
CA SER A 339 -9.83 32.31 -17.04
C SER A 339 -9.67 30.80 -17.28
N HIS A 340 -8.50 30.33 -17.71
CA HIS A 340 -8.24 28.91 -17.91
C HIS A 340 -7.97 28.15 -16.61
N TRP A 341 -7.54 28.83 -15.53
CA TRP A 341 -7.32 28.16 -14.24
C TRP A 341 -8.62 27.96 -13.48
N ARG A 342 -8.92 26.69 -13.16
CA ARG A 342 -10.08 26.33 -12.36
C ARG A 342 -9.66 25.60 -11.10
N PHE A 343 -9.92 26.22 -9.96
CA PHE A 343 -9.52 25.69 -8.66
C PHE A 343 -10.70 25.05 -7.94
N PHE A 344 -10.44 23.90 -7.33
CA PHE A 344 -11.45 23.13 -6.62
C PHE A 344 -10.95 22.74 -5.24
N THR A 345 -11.83 22.69 -4.25
CA THR A 345 -11.54 22.21 -2.89
C THR A 345 -12.53 21.13 -2.51
N TRP A 346 -12.10 20.27 -1.59
CA TRP A 346 -12.94 19.24 -1.02
C TRP A 346 -13.55 19.72 0.29
N ALA A 347 -14.86 19.59 0.42
CA ALA A 347 -15.61 19.77 1.66
C ALA A 347 -16.43 18.51 1.95
N GLN A 348 -17.06 18.46 3.14
CA GLN A 348 -17.82 17.28 3.58
C GLN A 348 -18.98 16.92 2.64
N ASP A 349 -19.58 17.91 2.00
CA ASP A 349 -20.72 17.78 1.10
C ASP A 349 -20.32 17.62 -0.38
N GLY A 350 -19.03 17.69 -0.71
CA GLY A 350 -18.52 17.39 -2.06
C GLY A 350 -17.39 18.30 -2.53
N VAL A 351 -17.24 18.38 -3.86
CA VAL A 351 -16.23 19.20 -4.53
C VAL A 351 -16.82 20.57 -4.84
N HIS A 352 -16.12 21.63 -4.45
CA HIS A 352 -16.56 23.01 -4.65
C HIS A 352 -15.51 23.82 -5.40
N THR A 353 -15.97 24.75 -6.25
CA THR A 353 -15.09 25.76 -6.85
C THR A 353 -14.51 26.63 -5.73
N LEU A 354 -13.19 26.81 -5.73
CA LEU A 354 -12.50 27.69 -4.80
C LEU A 354 -12.35 29.08 -5.43
N ALA A 355 -13.01 30.07 -4.83
CA ALA A 355 -12.71 31.47 -5.12
C ALA A 355 -11.31 31.81 -4.57
N MET A 356 -10.41 32.27 -5.43
CA MET A 356 -9.07 32.69 -4.99
C MET A 356 -9.18 33.83 -3.97
N PRO A 357 -8.47 33.76 -2.83
CA PRO A 357 -8.46 34.86 -1.87
C PRO A 357 -7.80 36.10 -2.48
N ALA A 358 -8.06 37.27 -1.89
CA ALA A 358 -7.34 38.48 -2.25
C ALA A 358 -5.82 38.33 -2.00
N ILE A 359 -5.01 39.14 -2.67
CA ILE A 359 -3.56 39.14 -2.45
C ILE A 359 -3.27 39.47 -0.98
N GLY A 360 -2.37 38.69 -0.36
CA GLY A 360 -2.04 38.75 1.06
C GLY A 360 -3.03 38.03 1.98
N GLN A 361 -4.20 37.61 1.49
CA GLN A 361 -5.20 36.91 2.28
C GLN A 361 -5.00 35.39 2.23
N SER A 362 -5.50 34.72 3.28
CA SER A 362 -5.37 33.28 3.45
C SER A 362 -6.73 32.62 3.66
N VAL A 363 -6.88 31.40 3.16
CA VAL A 363 -8.02 30.52 3.42
C VAL A 363 -7.55 29.24 4.09
N LYS A 364 -8.27 28.82 5.13
CA LYS A 364 -8.03 27.53 5.80
C LYS A 364 -8.77 26.44 5.04
N ILE A 365 -8.06 25.35 4.77
CA ILE A 365 -8.61 24.17 4.10
C ILE A 365 -8.50 23.01 5.09
N ALA A 366 -9.65 22.53 5.54
CA ALA A 366 -9.72 21.45 6.51
C ALA A 366 -9.37 20.10 5.86
N GLN A 367 -8.99 19.12 6.68
CA GLN A 367 -8.96 17.74 6.26
C GLN A 367 -10.39 17.21 6.03
N TYR A 368 -10.54 16.32 5.07
CA TYR A 368 -11.76 15.59 4.79
C TYR A 368 -11.91 14.39 5.74
N ASP A 369 -12.98 14.42 6.53
CA ASP A 369 -13.45 13.29 7.34
C ASP A 369 -14.08 12.20 6.46
N ILE A 370 -13.26 11.24 6.05
CA ILE A 370 -13.67 10.10 5.23
C ILE A 370 -14.68 9.23 5.98
N SER A 371 -14.51 9.06 7.30
CA SER A 371 -15.40 8.24 8.12
C SER A 371 -16.82 8.80 8.14
N LYS A 372 -16.95 10.12 8.32
CA LYS A 372 -18.24 10.80 8.22
C LYS A 372 -18.86 10.66 6.83
N ALA A 373 -18.08 10.89 5.77
CA ALA A 373 -18.58 10.76 4.40
C ALA A 373 -19.12 9.36 4.08
N VAL A 374 -18.45 8.31 4.56
CA VAL A 374 -18.91 6.92 4.42
C VAL A 374 -20.24 6.70 5.16
N MET A 375 -20.36 7.21 6.39
CA MET A 375 -21.60 7.09 7.15
C MET A 375 -22.76 7.81 6.47
N ASP A 376 -22.53 9.02 5.96
CA ASP A 376 -23.53 9.79 5.21
C ASP A 376 -23.96 9.07 3.93
N TYR A 377 -23.02 8.45 3.21
CA TYR A 377 -23.30 7.66 2.02
C TYR A 377 -24.16 6.42 2.31
N ILE A 378 -23.83 5.69 3.37
CA ILE A 378 -24.59 4.52 3.81
C ILE A 378 -26.01 4.92 4.23
N ASN A 379 -26.15 6.04 4.96
CA ASN A 379 -27.44 6.51 5.44
C ASN A 379 -28.35 7.02 4.31
N LYS A 380 -27.79 7.67 3.27
CA LYS A 380 -28.56 8.13 2.08
C LYS A 380 -29.06 6.99 1.18
N LYS A 381 -28.52 5.77 1.33
CA LYS A 381 -28.94 4.58 0.58
C LYS A 381 -30.00 3.75 1.30
N LYS A 382 -30.31 4.06 2.56
CA LYS A 382 -31.49 3.54 3.27
C LYS A 382 -32.67 4.46 2.98
#